data_AF-A0A3A8YVK8-F1
#
_entry.id   AF-A0A3A8YVK8-F1
#
_cell.length_a   1.000
_cell.length_b   1.000
_cell.length_c   1.000
_cell.angle_alpha   90.00
_cell.angle_beta   90.00
_cell.angle_gamma   90.00
#
_symmetry.space_group_name_H-M   'P 1'
#
loop_
_entity.id
_entity.type
_entity.pdbx_description
1 polymer ?
#
loop_
_entity_poly.entity_id
_entity_poly.type
_entity_poly.pdbx_seq_one_letter_code
_entity_poly.pdbx_strand_id
1 'polypeptide(L)'
;MLSEKVQDLEQENHELKERLRALEEMYGDRGKLPKDCRHCRNFSQHYIRCGTSYYPTYDGHCTAGQRLRNRKPDDTCESFAKMEYGENCI
;
A
#
# COMPACT_ATOMS: atom_id res chain seq x y z
N MET A 1 -12.56 41.93 -6.65
CA MET A 1 -13.23 40.84 -7.40
C MET A 1 -12.29 39.84 -8.07
N LEU A 2 -11.11 40.22 -8.61
CA LEU A 2 -10.09 39.24 -9.04
C LEU A 2 -9.02 38.99 -7.96
N SER A 3 -8.55 40.07 -7.31
CA SER A 3 -7.54 40.00 -6.25
C SER A 3 -8.00 39.23 -5.01
N GLU A 4 -9.27 39.38 -4.60
CA GLU A 4 -9.85 38.66 -3.47
C GLU A 4 -9.87 37.15 -3.74
N LYS A 5 -10.31 36.73 -4.93
CA LYS A 5 -10.31 35.31 -5.33
C LYS A 5 -8.91 34.70 -5.38
N VAL A 6 -7.90 35.49 -5.77
CA VAL A 6 -6.50 35.04 -5.76
C VAL A 6 -6.02 34.85 -4.32
N GLN A 7 -6.36 35.77 -3.41
CA GLN A 7 -6.03 35.65 -1.99
C GLN A 7 -6.71 34.44 -1.34
N ASP A 8 -7.99 34.21 -1.63
CA ASP A 8 -8.73 33.04 -1.13
C ASP A 8 -8.08 31.73 -1.61
N LEU A 9 -7.70 31.66 -2.89
CA LEU A 9 -7.03 30.49 -3.46
C LEU A 9 -5.62 30.28 -2.88
N GLU A 10 -4.86 31.34 -2.63
CA GLU A 10 -3.55 31.26 -1.98
C GLU A 10 -3.66 30.74 -0.56
N GLN A 11 -4.67 31.19 0.18
CA GLN A 11 -4.95 30.73 1.53
C GLN A 11 -5.38 29.26 1.55
N GLU A 12 -6.29 28.85 0.68
CA GLU A 12 -6.69 27.44 0.55
C GLU A 12 -5.50 26.55 0.15
N ASN A 13 -4.65 27.02 -0.77
CA ASN A 13 -3.45 26.29 -1.18
C ASN A 13 -2.47 26.12 -0.02
N HIS A 14 -2.34 27.14 0.83
CA HIS A 14 -1.51 27.07 2.03
C HIS A 14 -2.04 26.02 3.01
N GLU A 15 -3.34 26.07 3.34
CA GLU A 15 -3.97 25.09 4.24
C GLU A 15 -3.87 23.66 3.71
N LEU A 16 -4.08 23.46 2.40
CA LEU A 16 -3.96 22.14 1.78
C LEU A 16 -2.53 21.61 1.87
N LYS A 17 -1.51 22.46 1.65
CA LYS A 17 -0.10 22.07 1.78
C LYS A 17 0.29 21.74 3.22
N GLU A 18 -0.30 22.41 4.20
CA GLU A 18 -0.08 22.08 5.61
C GLU A 18 -0.71 20.74 5.99
N ARG A 19 -1.95 20.49 5.56
CA ARG A 19 -2.61 19.20 5.77
C ARG A 19 -1.86 18.05 5.09
N LEU A 20 -1.35 18.27 3.88
CA LEU A 20 -0.51 17.30 3.19
C LEU A 20 0.79 17.03 3.94
N ARG A 21 1.47 18.07 4.45
CA ARG A 21 2.67 17.89 5.27
C ARG A 21 2.39 17.16 6.58
N ALA A 22 1.29 17.45 7.26
CA ALA A 22 0.89 16.72 8.46
C ALA A 22 0.60 15.25 8.14
N LEU A 23 -0.05 14.96 7.01
CA LEU A 23 -0.23 13.59 6.51
C LEU A 23 1.11 12.94 6.15
N GLU A 24 2.05 13.66 5.54
CA GLU A 24 3.41 13.17 5.26
C GLU A 24 4.28 13.08 6.52
N GLU A 25 3.95 13.74 7.61
CA GLU A 25 4.68 13.55 8.87
C GLU A 25 4.13 12.34 9.63
N MET A 26 2.80 12.19 9.64
CA MET A 26 2.11 11.04 10.22
C MET A 26 2.30 9.75 9.42
N TYR A 27 2.40 9.85 8.09
CA TYR A 27 2.44 8.71 7.15
C TYR A 27 3.53 8.80 6.09
N GLY A 28 4.30 9.89 6.03
CA GLY A 28 5.34 10.07 5.00
C GLY A 28 6.66 9.42 5.37
N ASP A 29 6.68 8.67 6.47
CA ASP A 29 7.26 7.35 6.39
C ASP A 29 6.19 6.33 5.94
N ARG A 30 5.89 6.33 4.62
CA ARG A 30 5.58 5.07 3.94
C ARG A 30 6.81 4.15 3.93
N GLY A 31 7.91 4.54 4.60
CA GLY A 31 8.43 3.80 5.76
C GLY A 31 8.39 2.33 5.55
N LYS A 32 9.19 1.91 4.55
CA LYS A 32 9.46 0.52 4.21
C LYS A 32 8.31 -0.37 4.67
N LEU A 33 7.14 -0.25 4.02
CA LEU A 33 6.07 -1.26 4.20
C LEU A 33 6.78 -2.60 4.32
N PRO A 34 6.53 -3.37 5.39
CA PRO A 34 7.33 -4.55 5.67
C PRO A 34 7.50 -5.33 4.37
N LYS A 35 8.72 -5.80 4.08
CA LYS A 35 9.00 -6.61 2.88
C LYS A 35 8.35 -7.99 3.01
N ASP A 36 7.04 -8.00 3.21
CA ASP A 36 6.18 -9.13 3.42
C ASP A 36 5.36 -9.39 2.16
N CYS A 37 4.58 -10.47 2.17
CA CYS A 37 3.78 -10.83 1.01
C CYS A 37 2.49 -9.98 0.88
N ARG A 38 2.06 -9.32 1.96
CA ARG A 38 0.85 -8.46 1.96
C ARG A 38 1.05 -7.24 1.05
N HIS A 39 2.28 -6.74 0.97
CA HIS A 39 2.62 -5.57 0.16
C HIS A 39 3.38 -5.91 -1.13
N CYS A 40 3.45 -7.19 -1.51
CA CYS A 40 4.24 -7.66 -2.64
C CYS A 40 3.37 -7.93 -3.88
N ARG A 41 3.69 -7.30 -5.02
CA ARG A 41 3.04 -7.51 -6.32
C ARG A 41 3.21 -8.94 -6.85
N ASN A 42 4.22 -9.66 -6.36
CA ASN A 42 4.53 -11.03 -6.76
C ASN A 42 3.78 -12.06 -5.90
N PHE A 43 2.92 -11.65 -4.99
CA PHE A 43 2.04 -12.55 -4.26
C PHE A 43 0.65 -12.53 -4.89
N SER A 44 0.10 -13.71 -5.17
CA SER A 44 -1.24 -13.89 -5.72
C SER A 44 -2.13 -14.52 -4.66
N GLN A 45 -3.03 -13.68 -4.12
CA GLN A 45 -4.05 -14.07 -3.15
C GLN A 45 -5.07 -15.00 -3.79
N HIS A 46 -5.42 -16.08 -3.11
CA HIS A 46 -6.53 -16.93 -3.48
C HIS A 46 -7.84 -16.39 -2.91
N TYR A 47 -8.88 -16.50 -3.71
CA TYR A 47 -10.22 -16.08 -3.36
C TYR A 47 -11.19 -17.23 -3.63
N ILE A 48 -12.17 -17.38 -2.76
CA ILE A 48 -13.34 -18.23 -2.98
C ILE A 48 -14.53 -17.38 -3.36
N ARG A 49 -15.39 -17.93 -4.20
CA ARG A 49 -16.64 -17.29 -4.60
C ARG A 49 -17.78 -17.80 -3.74
N CYS A 50 -18.47 -16.89 -3.06
CA CYS A 50 -19.71 -17.17 -2.34
C CYS A 50 -20.82 -16.30 -2.94
N GLY A 51 -21.69 -16.92 -3.76
CA GLY A 51 -22.73 -16.21 -4.51
C GLY A 51 -22.16 -15.26 -5.56
N THR A 52 -22.41 -13.96 -5.38
CA THR A 52 -21.93 -12.87 -6.25
C THR A 52 -20.64 -12.22 -5.78
N SER A 53 -20.13 -12.61 -4.61
CA SER A 53 -18.99 -11.96 -3.96
C SER A 53 -17.78 -12.90 -3.89
N TYR A 54 -16.59 -12.31 -3.89
CA TYR A 54 -15.33 -13.01 -3.67
C TYR A 54 -14.79 -12.69 -2.28
N TYR A 55 -14.30 -13.72 -1.59
CA TYR A 55 -13.74 -13.61 -0.25
C TYR A 55 -12.32 -14.18 -0.24
N PRO A 56 -11.36 -13.50 0.41
CA PRO A 56 -10.01 -14.02 0.52
C PRO A 56 -10.04 -15.32 1.32
N THR A 57 -9.26 -16.30 0.89
CA THR A 57 -9.06 -17.54 1.66
C THR A 57 -7.98 -17.39 2.73
N TYR A 58 -7.35 -16.22 2.83
CA TYR A 58 -6.15 -15.99 3.64
C TYR A 58 -5.00 -16.96 3.25
N ASP A 59 -4.99 -17.37 1.99
CA ASP A 59 -3.95 -18.21 1.38
C ASP A 59 -3.58 -17.66 0.00
N GLY A 60 -2.41 -18.03 -0.49
CA GLY A 60 -1.94 -17.61 -1.79
C GLY A 60 -0.56 -18.15 -2.12
N HIS A 61 0.03 -17.66 -3.20
CA HIS A 61 1.32 -18.15 -3.65
C HIS A 61 2.18 -17.05 -4.28
N CYS A 62 3.49 -17.28 -4.26
CA CYS A 62 4.43 -16.39 -4.93
C CYS A 62 4.50 -16.73 -6.43
N THR A 63 4.23 -15.74 -7.27
CA THR A 63 4.35 -15.83 -8.73
C THR A 63 5.80 -15.67 -9.21
N ALA A 64 6.70 -15.14 -8.37
CA ALA A 64 8.15 -15.08 -8.64
C ALA A 64 8.89 -16.41 -8.34
N GLY A 65 8.17 -17.50 -8.01
CA GLY A 65 8.75 -18.82 -7.77
C GLY A 65 9.46 -18.99 -6.43
N GLN A 66 9.35 -18.01 -5.53
CA GLN A 66 9.94 -18.08 -4.20
C GLN A 66 9.22 -19.12 -3.34
N ARG A 67 9.99 -20.07 -2.79
CA ARG A 67 9.45 -21.06 -1.84
C ARG A 67 9.37 -20.43 -0.45
N LEU A 68 8.23 -20.58 0.21
CA LEU A 68 8.03 -20.17 1.60
C LEU A 68 8.56 -21.22 2.58
N ARG A 69 8.67 -22.48 2.14
CA ARG A 69 9.19 -23.58 2.94
C ARG A 69 10.65 -23.30 3.32
N ASN A 70 10.92 -23.27 4.63
CA ASN A 70 12.23 -23.04 5.27
C ASN A 70 12.70 -21.57 5.38
N ARG A 71 11.83 -20.57 5.21
CA ARG A 71 12.19 -19.18 5.50
C ARG A 71 12.30 -18.93 7.01
N LYS A 72 13.31 -18.18 7.43
CA LYS A 72 13.45 -17.67 8.79
C LYS A 72 12.66 -16.36 8.95
N PRO A 73 12.24 -16.00 10.17
CA PRO A 73 11.52 -14.74 10.42
C PRO A 73 12.26 -13.49 9.94
N ASP A 74 13.60 -13.51 9.96
CA ASP A 74 14.44 -12.38 9.57
C ASP A 74 14.81 -12.38 8.08
N ASP A 75 14.41 -13.40 7.31
CA ASP A 75 14.76 -13.51 5.89
C ASP A 75 13.92 -12.53 5.05
N THR A 76 14.58 -11.52 4.47
CA THR A 76 13.92 -10.62 3.51
C THR A 76 13.84 -11.27 2.13
N CYS A 77 12.67 -11.17 1.48
CA CYS A 77 12.47 -11.74 0.15
C CYS A 77 13.28 -10.99 -0.93
N GLU A 78 14.16 -11.69 -1.66
CA GLU A 78 14.93 -11.11 -2.78
C GLU A 78 14.06 -10.66 -3.94
N SER A 79 12.97 -11.39 -4.20
CA SER A 79 11.99 -11.05 -5.23
C SER A 79 10.86 -10.16 -4.72
N PHE A 80 11.04 -9.47 -3.58
CA PHE A 80 10.03 -8.52 -3.12
C PHE A 80 9.91 -7.38 -4.13
N ALA A 81 8.67 -7.08 -4.54
CA ALA A 81 8.39 -5.90 -5.33
C ALA A 81 7.11 -5.25 -4.81
N LYS A 82 7.22 -3.99 -4.40
CA LYS A 82 6.16 -3.23 -3.75
C LYS A 82 4.95 -3.04 -4.67
N MET A 83 3.74 -3.19 -4.14
CA MET A 83 2.51 -2.80 -4.82
C MET A 83 2.37 -1.27 -4.88
N GLU A 84 1.77 -0.76 -5.96
CA GLU A 84 1.48 0.67 -6.09
C GLU A 84 0.28 1.10 -5.24
N TYR A 85 -0.72 0.21 -5.10
CA TYR A 85 -1.95 0.42 -4.34
C TYR A 85 -2.48 -0.91 -3.79
N GLY A 86 -3.17 -0.84 -2.64
CA GLY A 86 -3.79 -1.99 -2.00
C GLY A 86 -2.81 -2.90 -1.22
N GLU A 87 -3.39 -3.93 -0.60
CA GLU A 87 -2.69 -4.99 0.13
C GLU A 87 -3.35 -6.35 -0.14
N ASN A 88 -2.57 -7.42 -0.14
CA ASN A 88 -3.07 -8.79 -0.17
C ASN A 88 -3.56 -9.19 1.23
N CYS A 89 -4.69 -9.90 1.29
CA CYS A 89 -5.28 -10.38 2.54
C CYS A 89 -4.69 -11.73 2.96
N ILE A 90 -3.48 -11.71 3.51
CA ILE A 90 -2.77 -12.87 4.08
C ILE A 90 -2.98 -12.95 5.59
#